data_AF-A0AAP1QUQ7-F1
#
_entry.id   AF-A0AAP1QUQ7-F1
#
_cell.length_a   1.000
_cell.length_b   1.000
_cell.length_c   1.000
_cell.angle_alpha   90.00
_cell.angle_beta   90.00
_cell.angle_gamma   90.00
#
_symmetry.space_group_name_H-M   'P 1'
#
loop_
_entity.id
_entity.type
_entity.pdbx_description
1 polymer ?
#
loop_
_entity_poly.entity_id
_entity_poly.type
_entity_poly.pdbx_seq_one_letter_code
_entity_poly.pdbx_strand_id
1 'polypeptide(L)'
;MKLKNPICTRIYTSNTLRNPEDFFDRLRFRCKHYPELIPEKCGFWEPLKIKFSPEIIDTLIPDDTKGQTDSLYWSRNKKIKSEGVVSVPVHGDTHSEEVIYSELAQSDQSQLIDYVKKVCHRFDADLAIIDMEVEDTWRVMNPHIGGIHPTTERLKHWLPDMYWGVVFGKPYVDLFGSKLLAVPAYKVEKITDNLIFIQLTADINDLLNNPEQVRIEREKAKAFLNNEVFYSPEKGYKANETLWFFSGIQDGEGVRVPRINYYPQVFNTPNFILEKNDENIYSETNIPRFIETDVWEVSLNKEWLVQPIPPDTPFTSTGTVEEIRFFYKPDGYDAPIEKELFIGAWDRPEQETMSRQKYAESILQVLASNYPLAQSEWSNVESKVDHFEEYSVVYLDQIDQQEFNLFRIAIKVIVFERFFVKVTFMDYWCNDLSESQEISNPIFNSFKAK
;
A
#
# COMPACT_ATOMS: atom_id res chain seq x y z
N MET A 1 -16.01 -14.79 -3.90
CA MET A 1 -16.69 -16.00 -4.47
C MET A 1 -15.62 -17.08 -4.68
N LYS A 2 -15.91 -18.39 -4.70
CA LYS A 2 -14.84 -19.40 -4.97
C LYS A 2 -14.78 -19.78 -6.45
N LEU A 3 -13.68 -19.46 -7.12
CA LEU A 3 -13.35 -19.91 -8.47
C LEU A 3 -12.51 -21.20 -8.40
N LYS A 4 -12.68 -22.10 -9.38
CA LYS A 4 -11.89 -23.33 -9.49
C LYS A 4 -10.80 -23.13 -10.55
N ASN A 5 -9.54 -23.29 -10.17
CA ASN A 5 -8.39 -23.13 -11.07
C ASN A 5 -8.48 -21.80 -11.86
N PRO A 6 -8.48 -20.64 -11.19
CA PRO A 6 -8.67 -19.37 -11.86
C PRO A 6 -7.52 -19.05 -12.81
N ILE A 7 -7.86 -18.66 -14.04
CA ILE A 7 -6.97 -17.91 -14.91
C ILE A 7 -6.94 -16.49 -14.39
N CYS A 8 -5.74 -15.96 -14.12
CA CYS A 8 -5.54 -14.57 -13.79
C CYS A 8 -5.00 -13.83 -14.99
N THR A 9 -5.74 -12.82 -15.44
CA THR A 9 -5.32 -11.85 -16.44
C THR A 9 -5.10 -10.52 -15.77
N ARG A 10 -3.96 -9.89 -16.04
CA ARG A 10 -3.62 -8.56 -15.49
C ARG A 10 -3.04 -7.68 -16.58
N ILE A 11 -3.58 -6.47 -16.74
CA ILE A 11 -3.19 -5.52 -17.78
C ILE A 11 -2.77 -4.20 -17.11
N TYR A 12 -1.57 -3.73 -17.40
CA TYR A 12 -1.00 -2.48 -16.87
C TYR A 12 -0.97 -1.43 -17.98
N THR A 13 -1.60 -0.28 -17.74
CA THR A 13 -1.61 0.82 -18.72
C THR A 13 -1.25 2.13 -18.07
N SER A 14 -0.46 2.96 -18.76
CA SER A 14 -0.01 4.27 -18.27
C SER A 14 -1.13 5.30 -18.10
N ASN A 15 -2.29 5.10 -18.76
CA ASN A 15 -3.49 5.89 -18.46
C ASN A 15 -3.97 5.57 -17.04
N THR A 16 -3.98 6.55 -16.14
CA THR A 16 -4.30 6.37 -14.72
C THR A 16 -5.78 6.11 -14.45
N LEU A 17 -6.65 6.30 -15.43
CA LEU A 17 -8.11 6.17 -15.31
C LEU A 17 -8.74 7.07 -14.24
N ARG A 18 -8.03 8.06 -13.68
CA ARG A 18 -8.56 9.02 -12.68
C ARG A 18 -9.62 9.97 -13.26
N ASN A 19 -9.56 10.18 -14.57
CA ASN A 19 -10.58 10.92 -15.30
C ASN A 19 -11.78 9.99 -15.55
N PRO A 20 -13.00 10.42 -15.18
CA PRO A 20 -14.26 9.74 -15.51
C PRO A 20 -14.36 9.19 -16.92
N GLU A 21 -14.01 9.98 -17.93
CA GLU A 21 -14.20 9.59 -19.33
C GLU A 21 -13.26 8.46 -19.74
N ASP A 22 -12.03 8.47 -19.25
CA ASP A 22 -11.06 7.40 -19.50
C ASP A 22 -11.51 6.08 -18.85
N PHE A 23 -12.04 6.17 -17.63
CA PHE A 23 -12.59 5.04 -16.91
C PHE A 23 -13.85 4.48 -17.59
N PHE A 24 -14.77 5.36 -18.01
CA PHE A 24 -15.97 4.95 -18.75
C PHE A 24 -15.61 4.33 -20.09
N ASP A 25 -14.64 4.88 -20.84
CA ASP A 25 -14.16 4.28 -22.08
C ASP A 25 -13.60 2.87 -21.82
N ARG A 26 -12.82 2.68 -20.75
CA ARG A 26 -12.31 1.36 -20.35
C ARG A 26 -13.46 0.36 -20.11
N LEU A 27 -14.47 0.75 -19.33
CA LEU A 27 -15.61 -0.13 -19.03
C LEU A 27 -16.48 -0.44 -20.26
N ARG A 28 -16.76 0.56 -21.09
CA ARG A 28 -17.52 0.39 -22.34
C ARG A 28 -16.75 -0.50 -23.31
N PHE A 29 -15.44 -0.30 -23.43
CA PHE A 29 -14.57 -1.13 -24.26
C PHE A 29 -14.63 -2.59 -23.83
N ARG A 30 -14.55 -2.87 -22.52
CA ARG A 30 -14.73 -4.22 -21.99
C ARG A 30 -16.09 -4.82 -22.36
N CYS A 31 -17.17 -4.10 -22.10
CA CYS A 31 -18.53 -4.59 -22.37
C CYS A 31 -18.73 -4.90 -23.87
N LYS A 32 -18.14 -4.10 -24.75
CA LYS A 32 -18.20 -4.28 -26.20
C LYS A 32 -17.36 -5.46 -26.70
N HIS A 33 -16.15 -5.63 -26.16
CA HIS A 33 -15.16 -6.56 -26.71
C HIS A 33 -15.07 -7.89 -25.95
N TYR A 34 -15.70 -8.00 -24.77
CA TYR A 34 -15.87 -9.26 -24.05
C TYR A 34 -17.25 -9.37 -23.38
N PRO A 35 -18.34 -9.41 -24.18
CA PRO A 35 -19.72 -9.36 -23.66
C PRO A 35 -20.07 -10.54 -22.73
N GLU A 36 -19.41 -11.69 -22.88
CA GLU A 36 -19.61 -12.87 -22.03
C GLU A 36 -19.12 -12.67 -20.59
N LEU A 37 -18.21 -11.72 -20.36
CA LEU A 37 -17.67 -11.33 -19.06
C LEU A 37 -18.30 -10.06 -18.48
N ILE A 38 -19.44 -9.59 -19.03
CA ILE A 38 -20.18 -8.48 -18.42
C ILE A 38 -20.53 -8.84 -16.97
N PRO A 39 -20.18 -8.00 -15.97
CA PRO A 39 -20.47 -8.29 -14.56
C PRO A 39 -21.96 -8.41 -14.29
N GLU A 40 -22.30 -9.15 -13.24
CA GLU A 40 -23.65 -9.12 -12.66
C GLU A 40 -23.74 -8.09 -11.55
N LYS A 41 -22.66 -7.93 -10.79
CA LYS A 41 -22.55 -6.96 -9.70
C LYS A 41 -21.22 -6.23 -9.76
N CYS A 42 -21.23 -5.00 -9.27
CA CYS A 42 -20.05 -4.20 -9.06
C CYS A 42 -20.16 -3.38 -7.77
N GLY A 43 -19.08 -2.69 -7.44
CA GLY A 43 -19.00 -1.77 -6.33
C GLY A 43 -17.57 -1.31 -6.13
N PHE A 44 -17.39 -0.18 -5.47
CA PHE A 44 -16.05 0.32 -5.11
C PHE A 44 -15.53 -0.33 -3.82
N TRP A 45 -16.40 -1.05 -3.11
CA TRP A 45 -16.06 -1.84 -1.93
C TRP A 45 -16.90 -3.11 -1.87
N GLU A 46 -16.34 -4.14 -1.23
CA GLU A 46 -17.12 -5.31 -0.86
C GLU A 46 -17.99 -5.02 0.38
N PRO A 47 -19.18 -5.65 0.50
CA PRO A 47 -19.80 -6.54 -0.47
C PRO A 47 -20.37 -5.79 -1.69
N LEU A 48 -20.27 -6.39 -2.88
CA LEU A 48 -20.74 -5.80 -4.14
C LEU A 48 -22.27 -5.71 -4.17
N LYS A 49 -22.81 -4.49 -4.04
CA LYS A 49 -24.25 -4.22 -3.93
C LYS A 49 -24.89 -3.71 -5.22
N ILE A 50 -24.11 -3.12 -6.13
CA ILE A 50 -24.64 -2.48 -7.34
C ILE A 50 -24.85 -3.55 -8.42
N LYS A 51 -26.07 -3.68 -8.95
CA LYS A 51 -26.32 -4.51 -10.14
C LYS A 51 -25.68 -3.83 -11.34
N PHE A 52 -24.79 -4.52 -12.04
CA PHE A 52 -24.11 -3.94 -13.18
C PHE A 52 -24.92 -4.10 -14.47
N SER A 53 -24.96 -3.05 -15.28
CA SER A 53 -25.34 -3.10 -16.68
C SER A 53 -24.60 -2.01 -17.46
N PRO A 54 -24.42 -2.12 -18.80
CA PRO A 54 -23.71 -1.10 -19.57
C PRO A 54 -24.32 0.30 -19.49
N GLU A 55 -25.63 0.39 -19.22
CA GLU A 55 -26.37 1.65 -19.18
C GLU A 55 -26.08 2.48 -17.92
N ILE A 56 -25.56 1.85 -16.86
CA ILE A 56 -25.25 2.57 -15.61
C ILE A 56 -23.83 3.13 -15.58
N ILE A 57 -22.99 2.83 -16.58
CA ILE A 57 -21.55 3.18 -16.58
C ILE A 57 -21.35 4.66 -16.25
N ASP A 58 -22.09 5.54 -16.91
CA ASP A 58 -21.93 6.99 -16.80
C ASP A 58 -22.44 7.55 -15.45
N THR A 59 -23.15 6.72 -14.69
CA THR A 59 -23.68 7.02 -13.36
C THR A 59 -22.92 6.28 -12.25
N LEU A 60 -21.90 5.49 -12.60
CA LEU A 60 -21.18 4.68 -11.61
C LEU A 60 -20.30 5.51 -10.70
N ILE A 61 -19.89 6.72 -11.08
CA ILE A 61 -19.03 7.54 -10.22
C ILE A 61 -19.85 8.08 -9.06
N PRO A 62 -19.51 7.72 -7.82
CA PRO A 62 -20.29 8.16 -6.68
C PRO A 62 -20.01 9.63 -6.38
N ASP A 63 -21.04 10.37 -5.97
CA ASP A 63 -20.96 11.83 -5.76
C ASP A 63 -19.96 12.22 -4.64
N ASP A 64 -19.65 11.28 -3.74
CA ASP A 64 -18.76 11.44 -2.60
C ASP A 64 -17.26 11.52 -2.97
N THR A 65 -16.88 11.11 -4.18
CA THR A 65 -15.50 11.26 -4.68
C THR A 65 -15.25 12.61 -5.36
N LYS A 66 -16.18 13.58 -5.24
CA LYS A 66 -16.14 14.86 -5.97
C LYS A 66 -15.99 14.68 -7.49
N GLY A 67 -16.48 13.56 -8.03
CA GLY A 67 -16.41 13.22 -9.45
C GLY A 67 -15.11 12.55 -9.90
N GLN A 68 -14.24 12.09 -8.98
CA GLN A 68 -13.07 11.28 -9.34
C GLN A 68 -13.41 9.78 -9.35
N THR A 69 -12.72 9.02 -10.19
CA THR A 69 -12.87 7.56 -10.28
C THR A 69 -12.00 6.84 -9.26
N ASP A 70 -12.46 5.67 -8.81
CA ASP A 70 -11.75 4.76 -7.91
C ASP A 70 -11.81 3.32 -8.46
N SER A 71 -11.20 2.38 -7.75
CA SER A 71 -11.16 0.96 -8.11
C SER A 71 -12.56 0.34 -8.07
N LEU A 72 -13.03 -0.11 -9.24
CA LEU A 72 -14.32 -0.80 -9.36
C LEU A 72 -14.13 -2.30 -9.37
N TYR A 73 -14.52 -2.91 -8.26
CA TYR A 73 -14.61 -4.35 -8.12
C TYR A 73 -15.88 -4.85 -8.81
N TRP A 74 -15.79 -6.04 -9.39
CA TRP A 74 -16.90 -6.62 -10.11
C TRP A 74 -16.91 -8.15 -9.97
N SER A 75 -18.11 -8.72 -10.05
CA SER A 75 -18.29 -10.18 -9.98
C SER A 75 -19.40 -10.66 -10.92
N ARG A 76 -19.27 -11.92 -11.30
CA ARG A 76 -20.19 -12.66 -12.16
C ARG A 76 -20.23 -14.11 -11.68
N ASN A 77 -21.40 -14.57 -11.27
CA ASN A 77 -21.66 -15.95 -10.86
C ASN A 77 -22.15 -16.83 -12.01
N LYS A 78 -22.75 -16.24 -13.05
CA LYS A 78 -23.12 -16.93 -14.30
C LYS A 78 -21.89 -17.42 -15.05
N LYS A 79 -22.06 -18.46 -15.88
CA LYS A 79 -21.04 -18.84 -16.86
C LYS A 79 -20.81 -17.67 -17.85
N ILE A 80 -19.59 -17.22 -18.10
CA ILE A 80 -18.30 -17.63 -17.50
C ILE A 80 -18.16 -17.04 -16.09
N LYS A 81 -17.96 -17.89 -15.07
CA LYS A 81 -17.84 -17.46 -13.67
C LYS A 81 -16.55 -16.68 -13.50
N SER A 82 -16.64 -15.44 -13.01
CA SER A 82 -15.49 -14.52 -12.98
C SER A 82 -15.65 -13.39 -11.97
N GLU A 83 -14.53 -12.86 -11.51
CA GLU A 83 -14.46 -11.64 -10.71
C GLU A 83 -13.22 -10.85 -11.10
N GLY A 84 -13.13 -9.60 -10.65
CA GLY A 84 -11.98 -8.79 -10.95
C GLY A 84 -12.14 -7.37 -10.48
N VAL A 85 -11.20 -6.54 -10.94
CA VAL A 85 -11.16 -5.13 -10.59
C VAL A 85 -10.61 -4.32 -11.77
N VAL A 86 -11.17 -3.13 -11.98
CA VAL A 86 -10.51 -2.07 -12.76
C VAL A 86 -10.06 -1.03 -11.76
N SER A 87 -8.75 -0.89 -11.59
CA SER A 87 -8.13 -0.06 -10.55
C SER A 87 -7.39 1.12 -11.16
N VAL A 88 -7.60 2.29 -10.58
CA VAL A 88 -6.68 3.43 -10.72
C VAL A 88 -5.33 3.08 -10.05
N PRO A 89 -4.21 3.72 -10.41
CA PRO A 89 -2.93 3.51 -9.75
C PRO A 89 -3.06 3.72 -8.24
N VAL A 90 -2.77 2.67 -7.47
CA VAL A 90 -2.79 2.73 -6.00
C VAL A 90 -1.53 3.41 -5.46
N HIS A 91 -0.39 3.25 -6.17
CA HIS A 91 0.92 3.78 -5.78
C HIS A 91 1.62 4.39 -6.99
N GLY A 92 2.04 5.65 -6.85
CA GLY A 92 2.81 6.45 -7.83
C GLY A 92 2.23 6.37 -9.23
N ASP A 93 1.43 7.36 -9.66
CA ASP A 93 0.67 7.45 -10.93
C ASP A 93 1.37 6.88 -12.19
N THR A 94 1.54 5.56 -12.25
CA THR A 94 2.41 4.87 -13.21
C THR A 94 1.56 3.94 -14.05
N HIS A 95 0.81 3.01 -13.45
CA HIS A 95 -0.17 2.20 -14.19
C HIS A 95 -1.50 2.12 -13.47
N SER A 96 -2.59 2.27 -14.23
CA SER A 96 -3.86 1.62 -13.88
C SER A 96 -3.79 0.13 -14.18
N GLU A 97 -4.64 -0.63 -13.52
CA GLU A 97 -4.67 -2.08 -13.65
C GLU A 97 -6.08 -2.58 -13.98
N GLU A 98 -6.17 -3.50 -14.93
CA GLU A 98 -7.36 -4.34 -15.09
C GLU A 98 -7.00 -5.77 -14.73
N VAL A 99 -7.68 -6.32 -13.72
CA VAL A 99 -7.51 -7.69 -13.25
C VAL A 99 -8.79 -8.48 -13.52
N ILE A 100 -8.64 -9.66 -14.12
CA ILE A 100 -9.73 -10.58 -14.40
C ILE A 100 -9.32 -11.96 -13.89
N TYR A 101 -10.13 -12.51 -12.99
CA TYR A 101 -10.10 -13.91 -12.61
C TYR A 101 -11.27 -14.63 -13.26
N SER A 102 -10.99 -15.61 -14.10
CA SER A 102 -12.04 -16.43 -14.75
C SER A 102 -11.78 -17.91 -14.56
N GLU A 103 -12.84 -18.70 -14.42
CA GLU A 103 -12.70 -20.14 -14.22
C GLU A 103 -12.14 -20.82 -15.49
N LEU A 104 -11.03 -21.53 -15.38
CA LEU A 104 -10.33 -22.15 -16.53
C LEU A 104 -11.27 -23.00 -17.39
N ALA A 105 -12.01 -23.91 -16.77
CA ALA A 105 -12.90 -24.84 -17.47
C ALA A 105 -14.08 -24.16 -18.20
N GLN A 106 -14.32 -22.88 -17.93
CA GLN A 106 -15.41 -22.11 -18.52
C GLN A 106 -14.92 -21.05 -19.51
N SER A 107 -13.62 -20.74 -19.52
CA SER A 107 -13.04 -19.64 -20.28
C SER A 107 -12.58 -20.11 -21.66
N ASP A 108 -12.92 -19.36 -22.71
CA ASP A 108 -12.33 -19.55 -24.03
C ASP A 108 -10.97 -18.84 -24.08
N GLN A 109 -9.90 -19.62 -24.19
CA GLN A 109 -8.53 -19.13 -24.24
C GLN A 109 -8.30 -18.14 -25.41
N SER A 110 -8.85 -18.43 -26.59
CA SER A 110 -8.64 -17.61 -27.78
C SER A 110 -9.35 -16.27 -27.64
N GLN A 111 -10.57 -16.28 -27.11
CA GLN A 111 -11.34 -15.07 -26.84
C GLN A 111 -10.68 -14.20 -25.76
N LEU A 112 -10.15 -14.81 -24.70
CA LEU A 112 -9.41 -14.10 -23.65
C LEU A 112 -8.14 -13.44 -24.20
N ILE A 113 -7.33 -14.17 -24.99
CA ILE A 113 -6.13 -13.62 -25.63
C ILE A 113 -6.50 -12.47 -26.56
N ASP A 114 -7.51 -12.64 -27.40
CA ASP A 114 -7.96 -11.60 -28.34
C ASP A 114 -8.45 -10.35 -27.60
N TYR A 115 -9.19 -10.51 -26.50
CA TYR A 115 -9.59 -9.41 -25.63
C TYR A 115 -8.38 -8.65 -25.07
N VAL A 116 -7.42 -9.37 -24.45
CA VAL A 116 -6.22 -8.76 -23.86
C VAL A 116 -5.45 -7.97 -24.91
N LYS A 117 -5.25 -8.51 -26.11
CA LYS A 117 -4.57 -7.82 -27.21
C LYS A 117 -5.30 -6.54 -27.63
N LYS A 118 -6.64 -6.60 -27.75
CA LYS A 118 -7.47 -5.43 -28.10
C LYS A 118 -7.37 -4.33 -27.05
N VAL A 119 -7.39 -4.69 -25.77
CA VAL A 119 -7.21 -3.74 -24.66
C VAL A 119 -5.82 -3.13 -24.70
N CYS A 120 -4.78 -3.96 -24.84
CA CYS A 120 -3.40 -3.49 -24.91
C CYS A 120 -3.18 -2.52 -26.07
N HIS A 121 -3.80 -2.80 -27.21
CA HIS A 121 -3.72 -1.94 -28.39
C HIS A 121 -4.50 -0.62 -28.23
N ARG A 122 -5.70 -0.65 -27.65
CA ARG A 122 -6.54 0.54 -27.50
C ARG A 122 -5.99 1.52 -26.47
N PHE A 123 -5.38 1.01 -25.40
CA PHE A 123 -4.99 1.77 -24.21
C PHE A 123 -3.48 1.78 -23.97
N ASP A 124 -2.68 1.48 -25.00
CA ASP A 124 -1.22 1.51 -24.97
C ASP A 124 -0.63 0.84 -23.71
N ALA A 125 -0.98 -0.43 -23.52
CA ALA A 125 -0.52 -1.17 -22.35
C ALA A 125 1.00 -1.35 -22.36
N ASP A 126 1.61 -1.12 -21.21
CA ASP A 126 3.04 -1.34 -21.00
C ASP A 126 3.33 -2.83 -20.78
N LEU A 127 2.40 -3.55 -20.15
CA LEU A 127 2.49 -5.00 -19.94
C LEU A 127 1.08 -5.60 -19.81
N ALA A 128 0.88 -6.81 -20.31
CA ALA A 128 -0.23 -7.66 -19.89
C ALA A 128 0.21 -9.10 -19.70
N ILE A 129 -0.44 -9.78 -18.75
CA ILE A 129 -0.12 -11.13 -18.33
C ILE A 129 -1.39 -11.98 -18.34
N ILE A 130 -1.28 -13.21 -18.83
CA ILE A 130 -2.25 -14.29 -18.69
C ILE A 130 -1.51 -15.48 -18.08
N ASP A 131 -1.87 -15.87 -16.86
CA ASP A 131 -1.28 -17.04 -16.18
C ASP A 131 -2.29 -17.64 -15.18
N MET A 132 -1.86 -18.62 -14.39
CA MET A 132 -2.64 -19.23 -13.32
C MET A 132 -1.86 -19.25 -12.00
N GLU A 133 -2.61 -19.34 -10.91
CA GLU A 133 -2.04 -19.76 -9.64
C GLU A 133 -1.93 -21.27 -9.60
N VAL A 134 -0.71 -21.77 -9.75
CA VAL A 134 -0.38 -23.16 -9.50
C VAL A 134 0.48 -23.17 -8.25
N GLU A 135 0.06 -23.94 -7.24
CA GLU A 135 0.92 -24.27 -6.09
C GLU A 135 2.06 -25.16 -6.60
N ASP A 136 3.10 -24.55 -7.14
CA ASP A 136 4.33 -25.26 -7.48
C ASP A 136 5.39 -25.06 -6.39
N THR A 137 6.25 -26.06 -6.25
CA THR A 137 7.33 -26.07 -5.25
C THR A 137 8.32 -24.94 -5.48
N TRP A 138 8.44 -24.43 -6.70
CA TRP A 138 9.32 -23.33 -7.04
C TRP A 138 8.89 -22.01 -6.41
N ARG A 139 7.59 -21.68 -6.46
CA ARG A 139 7.03 -20.49 -5.78
C ARG A 139 7.15 -20.60 -4.28
N VAL A 140 6.90 -21.80 -3.72
CA VAL A 140 7.12 -22.08 -2.29
C VAL A 140 8.59 -21.86 -1.90
N MET A 141 9.53 -22.21 -2.78
CA MET A 141 10.96 -22.02 -2.57
C MET A 141 11.46 -20.59 -2.83
N ASN A 142 10.65 -19.72 -3.46
CA ASN A 142 11.01 -18.33 -3.77
C ASN A 142 9.96 -17.32 -3.27
N PRO A 143 9.62 -17.32 -1.96
CA PRO A 143 8.53 -16.50 -1.41
C PRO A 143 8.78 -14.98 -1.54
N HIS A 144 10.03 -14.56 -1.73
CA HIS A 144 10.43 -13.15 -1.89
C HIS A 144 9.98 -12.53 -3.22
N ILE A 145 9.57 -13.34 -4.21
CA ILE A 145 9.00 -12.84 -5.46
C ILE A 145 7.59 -12.23 -5.22
N GLY A 146 6.98 -12.48 -4.06
CA GLY A 146 5.63 -12.06 -3.68
C GLY A 146 4.54 -12.74 -4.52
N GLY A 147 3.43 -12.04 -4.77
CA GLY A 147 2.30 -12.58 -5.54
C GLY A 147 2.67 -12.94 -6.99
N ILE A 148 1.81 -13.74 -7.63
CA ILE A 148 1.95 -14.27 -9.01
C ILE A 148 2.39 -13.18 -10.00
N HIS A 149 1.80 -12.00 -9.90
CA HIS A 149 1.99 -10.90 -10.83
C HIS A 149 2.74 -9.75 -10.15
N PRO A 150 3.58 -9.02 -10.90
CA PRO A 150 4.29 -7.89 -10.35
C PRO A 150 3.31 -6.81 -9.88
N THR A 151 3.74 -6.00 -8.93
CA THR A 151 3.15 -4.67 -8.78
C THR A 151 3.91 -3.72 -9.70
N THR A 152 3.30 -2.58 -10.03
CA THR A 152 3.95 -1.55 -10.85
C THR A 152 5.32 -1.11 -10.29
N GLU A 153 5.47 -1.05 -8.96
CA GLU A 153 6.75 -0.73 -8.32
C GLU A 153 7.83 -1.78 -8.59
N ARG A 154 7.47 -3.07 -8.62
CA ARG A 154 8.42 -4.16 -8.92
C ARG A 154 8.92 -4.11 -10.36
N LEU A 155 8.07 -3.71 -11.29
CA LEU A 155 8.41 -3.61 -12.72
C LEU A 155 9.52 -2.60 -13.01
N LYS A 156 9.77 -1.63 -12.11
CA LYS A 156 10.90 -0.68 -12.22
C LYS A 156 12.26 -1.34 -12.02
N HIS A 157 12.29 -2.52 -11.40
CA HIS A 157 13.51 -3.20 -10.98
C HIS A 157 13.78 -4.43 -11.85
N TRP A 158 12.79 -5.31 -12.00
CA TRP A 158 12.90 -6.55 -12.75
C TRP A 158 11.51 -7.10 -13.13
N LEU A 159 11.47 -7.95 -14.14
CA LEU A 159 10.32 -8.82 -14.39
C LEU A 159 10.37 -10.00 -13.40
N PRO A 160 9.30 -10.31 -12.65
CA PRO A 160 9.33 -11.43 -11.71
C PRO A 160 9.61 -12.76 -12.41
N ASP A 161 9.00 -12.95 -13.58
CA ASP A 161 9.15 -14.16 -14.37
C ASP A 161 8.65 -13.96 -15.81
N MET A 162 8.79 -15.00 -16.64
CA MET A 162 8.13 -15.08 -17.94
C MET A 162 6.82 -15.87 -17.82
N TYR A 163 5.68 -15.24 -18.04
CA TYR A 163 4.36 -15.87 -17.84
C TYR A 163 3.89 -16.69 -19.04
N TRP A 164 2.86 -17.52 -18.86
CA TRP A 164 2.32 -18.36 -19.93
C TRP A 164 1.94 -17.56 -21.19
N GLY A 165 1.20 -16.46 -21.02
CA GLY A 165 0.91 -15.48 -22.06
C GLY A 165 1.31 -14.08 -21.61
N VAL A 166 2.06 -13.35 -22.44
CA VAL A 166 2.51 -11.98 -22.15
C VAL A 166 2.32 -11.09 -23.36
N VAL A 167 1.77 -9.89 -23.17
CA VAL A 167 1.89 -8.78 -24.12
C VAL A 167 2.93 -7.81 -23.59
N PHE A 168 4.03 -7.64 -24.31
CA PHE A 168 5.05 -6.65 -24.04
C PHE A 168 4.75 -5.36 -24.78
N GLY A 169 4.57 -4.29 -24.02
CA GLY A 169 4.37 -2.93 -24.50
C GLY A 169 5.65 -2.19 -24.83
N LYS A 170 5.50 -0.90 -25.14
CA LYS A 170 6.59 -0.04 -25.60
C LYS A 170 7.84 -0.10 -24.71
N PRO A 171 7.77 -0.01 -23.37
CA PRO A 171 8.97 -0.05 -22.54
C PRO A 171 9.81 -1.33 -22.74
N TYR A 172 9.14 -2.47 -22.92
CA TYR A 172 9.81 -3.75 -23.11
C TYR A 172 10.25 -3.98 -24.56
N VAL A 173 9.48 -3.46 -25.51
CA VAL A 173 9.91 -3.44 -26.92
C VAL A 173 11.15 -2.59 -27.09
N ASP A 174 11.24 -1.44 -26.42
CA ASP A 174 12.43 -0.59 -26.43
C ASP A 174 13.61 -1.28 -25.72
N LEU A 175 13.35 -1.99 -24.61
CA LEU A 175 14.37 -2.71 -23.83
C LEU A 175 14.97 -3.90 -24.59
N PHE A 176 14.12 -4.77 -25.15
CA PHE A 176 14.55 -6.01 -25.79
C PHE A 176 14.75 -5.89 -27.30
N GLY A 177 14.11 -4.90 -27.93
CA GLY A 177 14.14 -4.68 -29.37
C GLY A 177 13.59 -5.87 -30.17
N SER A 178 14.21 -6.11 -31.33
CA SER A 178 13.82 -7.19 -32.25
C SER A 178 13.98 -8.60 -31.66
N LYS A 179 14.68 -8.77 -30.53
CA LYS A 179 14.81 -10.07 -29.88
C LYS A 179 13.46 -10.65 -29.49
N LEU A 180 12.48 -9.83 -29.11
CA LEU A 180 11.15 -10.31 -28.73
C LEU A 180 10.46 -11.12 -29.84
N LEU A 181 10.69 -10.79 -31.10
CA LEU A 181 10.11 -11.49 -32.25
C LEU A 181 10.72 -12.87 -32.51
N ALA A 182 11.88 -13.15 -31.92
CA ALA A 182 12.64 -14.38 -32.11
C ALA A 182 12.68 -15.26 -30.84
N VAL A 183 11.93 -14.91 -29.80
CA VAL A 183 11.88 -15.66 -28.54
C VAL A 183 11.41 -17.09 -28.81
N PRO A 184 12.09 -18.11 -28.25
CA PRO A 184 11.63 -19.48 -28.33
C PRO A 184 10.35 -19.64 -27.50
N ALA A 185 9.22 -19.72 -28.18
CA ALA A 185 7.90 -19.91 -27.60
C ALA A 185 6.97 -20.56 -28.62
N TYR A 186 5.85 -21.15 -28.18
CA TYR A 186 4.86 -21.72 -29.09
C TYR A 186 4.35 -20.70 -30.12
N LYS A 187 4.11 -19.46 -29.66
CA LYS A 187 3.67 -18.39 -30.54
C LYS A 187 4.27 -17.06 -30.12
N VAL A 188 4.78 -16.35 -31.13
CA VAL A 188 5.20 -14.95 -31.02
C VAL A 188 4.47 -14.19 -32.11
N GLU A 189 3.76 -13.12 -31.74
CA GLU A 189 2.91 -12.35 -32.64
C GLU A 189 3.16 -10.86 -32.44
N LYS A 190 3.56 -10.19 -33.52
CA LYS A 190 3.63 -8.73 -33.56
C LYS A 190 2.21 -8.17 -33.73
N ILE A 191 1.70 -7.49 -32.70
CA ILE A 191 0.41 -6.80 -32.76
C ILE A 191 0.59 -5.44 -33.43
N THR A 192 1.59 -4.67 -32.98
CA THR A 192 2.04 -3.41 -33.58
C THR A 192 3.57 -3.31 -33.48
N ASP A 193 4.14 -2.19 -33.92
CA ASP A 193 5.57 -1.91 -33.70
C ASP A 193 5.94 -1.80 -32.22
N ASN A 194 4.99 -1.51 -31.34
CA ASN A 194 5.21 -1.31 -29.90
C ASN A 194 4.54 -2.39 -29.02
N LEU A 195 3.89 -3.39 -29.62
CA LEU A 195 3.15 -4.42 -28.91
C LEU A 195 3.46 -5.80 -29.48
N ILE A 196 4.05 -6.66 -28.66
CA ILE A 196 4.41 -8.04 -29.04
C ILE A 196 3.77 -9.01 -28.05
N PHE A 197 3.01 -9.97 -28.56
CA PHE A 197 2.45 -11.05 -27.77
C PHE A 197 3.33 -12.30 -27.86
N ILE A 198 3.57 -12.93 -26.71
CA ILE A 198 4.29 -14.20 -26.59
C ILE A 198 3.45 -15.18 -25.79
N GLN A 199 3.38 -16.42 -26.27
CA GLN A 199 2.67 -17.53 -25.64
C GLN A 199 3.61 -18.74 -25.57
N LEU A 200 3.89 -19.22 -24.36
CA LEU A 200 4.89 -20.27 -24.10
C LEU A 200 4.48 -21.64 -24.66
N THR A 201 3.26 -22.11 -24.35
CA THR A 201 2.70 -23.37 -24.85
C THR A 201 1.34 -23.15 -25.50
N ALA A 202 0.86 -24.13 -26.28
CA ALA A 202 -0.39 -24.00 -27.04
C ALA A 202 -1.64 -23.86 -26.16
N ASP A 203 -1.64 -24.50 -24.98
CA ASP A 203 -2.80 -24.62 -24.11
C ASP A 203 -2.46 -24.20 -22.69
N ILE A 204 -3.24 -23.28 -22.11
CA ILE A 204 -3.09 -22.83 -20.73
C ILE A 204 -3.33 -23.95 -19.72
N ASN A 205 -4.09 -24.99 -20.10
CA ASN A 205 -4.24 -26.19 -19.28
C ASN A 205 -2.90 -26.91 -19.03
N ASP A 206 -1.86 -26.68 -19.83
CA ASP A 206 -0.52 -27.22 -19.58
C ASP A 206 0.06 -26.76 -18.24
N LEU A 207 -0.37 -25.61 -17.70
CA LEU A 207 0.02 -25.17 -16.35
C LEU A 207 -0.41 -26.16 -15.26
N LEU A 208 -1.49 -26.92 -15.49
CA LEU A 208 -1.96 -27.96 -14.57
C LEU A 208 -1.52 -29.37 -15.01
N ASN A 209 -1.64 -29.66 -16.30
CA ASN A 209 -1.46 -31.00 -16.83
C ASN A 209 0.00 -31.33 -17.12
N ASN A 210 0.82 -30.33 -17.49
CA ASN A 210 2.22 -30.47 -17.90
C ASN A 210 3.12 -29.35 -17.32
N PRO A 211 3.08 -29.06 -16.00
CA PRO A 211 3.74 -27.88 -15.41
C PRO A 211 5.26 -27.85 -15.67
N GLU A 212 5.93 -29.00 -15.66
CA GLU A 212 7.37 -29.09 -15.96
C GLU A 212 7.71 -28.68 -17.40
N GLN A 213 6.85 -29.02 -18.36
CA GLN A 213 7.06 -28.60 -19.75
C GLN A 213 6.91 -27.09 -19.89
N VAL A 214 5.91 -26.48 -19.24
CA VAL A 214 5.76 -25.02 -19.21
C VAL A 214 6.98 -24.36 -18.55
N ARG A 215 7.51 -24.94 -17.47
CA ARG A 215 8.72 -24.46 -16.79
C ARG A 215 9.95 -24.51 -17.70
N ILE A 216 10.11 -25.58 -18.47
CA ILE A 216 11.21 -25.70 -19.46
C ILE A 216 11.11 -24.60 -20.52
N GLU A 217 9.91 -24.36 -21.09
CA GLU A 217 9.73 -23.30 -22.10
C GLU A 217 9.93 -21.89 -21.51
N ARG A 218 9.50 -21.69 -20.26
CA ARG A 218 9.73 -20.45 -19.50
C ARG A 218 11.22 -20.13 -19.38
N GLU A 219 12.03 -21.09 -18.93
CA GLU A 219 13.47 -20.89 -18.77
C GLU A 219 14.20 -20.70 -20.11
N LYS A 220 13.75 -21.37 -21.19
CA LYS A 220 14.28 -21.13 -22.55
C LYS A 220 14.03 -19.69 -23.00
N ALA A 221 12.80 -19.19 -22.81
CA ALA A 221 12.44 -17.82 -23.18
C ALA A 221 13.25 -16.78 -22.38
N LYS A 222 13.39 -16.99 -21.06
CA LYS A 222 14.19 -16.11 -20.18
C LYS A 222 15.66 -16.09 -20.59
N ALA A 223 16.26 -17.26 -20.79
CA ALA A 223 17.65 -17.38 -21.21
C ALA A 223 17.91 -16.65 -22.53
N PHE A 224 16.96 -16.71 -23.47
CA PHE A 224 17.05 -16.00 -24.75
C PHE A 224 16.96 -14.47 -24.62
N LEU A 225 16.03 -13.99 -23.79
CA LEU A 225 15.77 -12.56 -23.60
C LEU A 225 16.80 -11.83 -22.73
N ASN A 226 17.74 -12.57 -22.12
CA ASN A 226 18.69 -12.16 -21.09
C ASN A 226 18.11 -12.34 -19.66
N ASN A 227 18.67 -13.31 -18.93
CA ASN A 227 18.31 -13.61 -17.54
C ASN A 227 18.52 -12.44 -16.57
N GLU A 228 19.19 -11.37 -16.98
CA GLU A 228 19.42 -10.19 -16.13
C GLU A 228 18.21 -9.27 -15.98
N VAL A 229 17.24 -9.34 -16.89
CA VAL A 229 15.99 -8.54 -16.79
C VAL A 229 14.97 -9.22 -15.89
N PHE A 230 15.08 -10.55 -15.75
CA PHE A 230 14.22 -11.33 -14.87
C PHE A 230 14.81 -11.39 -13.46
N TYR A 231 13.93 -11.53 -12.47
CA TYR A 231 14.35 -11.74 -11.10
C TYR A 231 15.26 -12.98 -10.97
N SER A 232 16.36 -12.81 -10.25
CA SER A 232 17.26 -13.89 -9.85
C SER A 232 17.68 -13.67 -8.39
N PRO A 233 17.63 -14.68 -7.50
CA PRO A 233 18.03 -14.51 -6.11
C PRO A 233 19.46 -13.99 -5.91
N GLU A 234 20.38 -14.26 -6.86
CA GLU A 234 21.78 -13.84 -6.80
C GLU A 234 22.00 -12.39 -7.20
N LYS A 235 21.10 -11.84 -8.04
CA LYS A 235 21.19 -10.48 -8.60
C LYS A 235 20.11 -9.54 -8.06
N GLY A 236 19.04 -10.12 -7.53
CA GLY A 236 18.01 -9.44 -6.79
C GLY A 236 18.68 -8.81 -5.58
N TYR A 237 18.92 -7.51 -5.66
CA TYR A 237 19.03 -6.76 -4.43
C TYR A 237 17.71 -6.98 -3.68
N LYS A 238 17.74 -7.01 -2.35
CA LYS A 238 16.54 -6.58 -1.64
C LYS A 238 16.30 -5.18 -2.19
N ALA A 239 15.35 -5.02 -3.10
CA ALA A 239 14.72 -3.73 -3.28
C ALA A 239 14.40 -3.25 -1.87
N ASN A 240 14.41 -1.94 -1.64
CA ASN A 240 13.74 -1.42 -0.47
C ASN A 240 12.22 -1.68 -0.59
N GLU A 241 11.80 -2.94 -0.82
CA GLU A 241 10.65 -3.61 -0.23
C GLU A 241 10.81 -3.68 1.30
N THR A 242 11.43 -2.69 1.92
CA THR A 242 11.25 -2.41 3.33
C THR A 242 9.80 -1.93 3.50
N LEU A 243 8.86 -2.86 3.31
CA LEU A 243 7.78 -3.05 4.25
C LEU A 243 8.46 -3.27 5.60
N TRP A 244 8.75 -2.18 6.30
CA TRP A 244 9.06 -2.27 7.71
C TRP A 244 7.77 -2.74 8.36
N PHE A 245 7.82 -3.92 8.97
CA PHE A 245 6.75 -4.38 9.83
C PHE A 245 7.06 -3.94 11.25
N PHE A 246 6.19 -3.15 11.85
CA PHE A 246 6.18 -3.05 13.31
C PHE A 246 5.78 -4.43 13.84
N SER A 247 6.70 -5.07 14.55
CA SER A 247 6.46 -6.34 15.22
C SER A 247 6.02 -6.00 16.63
N GLY A 248 4.71 -6.06 16.88
CA GLY A 248 4.15 -5.95 18.23
C GLY A 248 3.72 -7.33 18.69
N ILE A 249 4.05 -7.69 19.94
CA ILE A 249 3.45 -8.84 20.62
C ILE A 249 2.24 -8.33 21.38
N GLN A 250 1.05 -8.79 20.99
CA GLN A 250 -0.16 -8.63 21.77
C GLN A 250 -0.79 -10.03 21.94
N ASP A 251 -1.05 -10.43 23.18
CA ASP A 251 -1.71 -11.69 23.53
C ASP A 251 -1.02 -12.97 23.00
N GLY A 252 0.31 -12.93 22.85
CA GLY A 252 1.10 -14.08 22.41
C GLY A 252 1.03 -14.37 20.91
N GLU A 253 0.32 -13.55 20.13
CA GLU A 253 0.28 -13.62 18.67
C GLU A 253 0.93 -12.37 18.04
N GLY A 254 1.64 -12.59 16.94
CA GLY A 254 2.37 -11.52 16.26
C GLY A 254 1.48 -10.73 15.31
N VAL A 255 1.41 -9.41 15.48
CA VAL A 255 0.73 -8.51 14.55
C VAL A 255 1.72 -7.96 13.53
N ARG A 256 1.33 -7.92 12.24
CA ARG A 256 2.15 -7.39 11.13
C ARG A 256 1.53 -6.13 10.55
N VAL A 257 2.30 -5.04 10.47
CA VAL A 257 1.85 -3.73 9.95
C VAL A 257 2.71 -3.28 8.76
N PRO A 258 2.19 -3.02 7.55
CA PRO A 258 3.00 -2.61 6.39
C PRO A 258 3.41 -1.11 6.38
N ARG A 259 4.62 -0.79 5.89
CA ARG A 259 5.10 0.57 5.55
C ARG A 259 4.63 1.01 4.15
N ILE A 260 4.22 2.27 3.98
CA ILE A 260 4.00 2.94 2.69
C ILE A 260 5.24 3.80 2.36
N ASN A 261 5.81 3.68 1.15
CA ASN A 261 6.94 4.50 0.70
C ASN A 261 6.47 5.70 -0.19
N TYR A 262 6.85 6.92 0.21
CA TYR A 262 6.94 8.29 -0.38
C TYR A 262 6.52 8.56 -1.87
N TYR A 263 5.45 9.32 -2.23
CA TYR A 263 5.13 10.79 -2.31
C TYR A 263 5.86 11.63 -3.40
N PRO A 264 5.19 12.53 -4.22
CA PRO A 264 4.23 13.55 -3.79
C PRO A 264 2.98 13.80 -4.70
N GLN A 265 1.78 13.66 -4.14
CA GLN A 265 0.73 14.70 -4.05
C GLN A 265 -0.57 14.07 -3.48
N VAL A 266 -0.83 14.41 -2.21
CA VAL A 266 -2.15 14.41 -1.54
C VAL A 266 -2.80 13.03 -1.27
N PHE A 267 -2.39 12.45 -0.12
CA PHE A 267 -3.08 11.46 0.75
C PHE A 267 -3.61 10.14 0.18
N ASN A 268 -3.12 9.00 0.71
CA ASN A 268 -3.96 7.85 1.09
C ASN A 268 -3.24 6.88 2.07
N THR A 269 -3.95 6.59 3.16
CA THR A 269 -3.57 5.98 4.45
C THR A 269 -3.82 4.46 4.48
N PRO A 270 -3.07 3.62 5.25
CA PRO A 270 -3.40 2.21 5.41
C PRO A 270 -4.45 1.95 6.52
N ASN A 271 -5.33 0.96 6.31
CA ASN A 271 -6.40 0.53 7.22
C ASN A 271 -5.94 -0.61 8.16
N PHE A 272 -6.42 -0.62 9.41
CA PHE A 272 -6.29 -1.76 10.33
C PHE A 272 -7.67 -2.27 10.78
N ILE A 273 -7.85 -3.59 10.79
CA ILE A 273 -9.04 -4.29 11.32
C ILE A 273 -8.60 -5.06 12.56
N LEU A 274 -9.24 -4.80 13.70
CA LEU A 274 -9.19 -5.67 14.88
C LEU A 274 -10.38 -6.62 14.80
N GLU A 275 -10.15 -7.93 14.76
CA GLU A 275 -11.23 -8.90 14.95
C GLU A 275 -11.66 -8.89 16.42
N LYS A 276 -12.97 -8.76 16.64
CA LYS A 276 -13.61 -8.87 17.96
C LYS A 276 -13.39 -10.26 18.53
N ASN A 277 -12.80 -10.35 19.72
CA ASN A 277 -13.28 -11.32 20.70
C ASN A 277 -14.28 -10.61 21.61
N ASP A 278 -15.54 -11.01 21.47
CA ASP A 278 -16.60 -10.66 22.41
C ASP A 278 -16.24 -11.26 23.77
N GLU A 279 -15.65 -10.46 24.65
CA GLU A 279 -15.90 -10.39 26.10
C GLU A 279 -14.83 -9.50 26.77
N ASN A 280 -15.27 -8.39 27.39
CA ASN A 280 -14.50 -7.45 28.21
C ASN A 280 -13.35 -6.63 27.56
N ILE A 281 -13.70 -5.46 27.01
CA ILE A 281 -12.76 -4.39 26.62
C ILE A 281 -11.96 -3.83 27.82
N TYR A 282 -12.36 -4.13 29.06
CA TYR A 282 -11.73 -3.61 30.28
C TYR A 282 -11.00 -4.65 31.16
N SER A 283 -11.00 -5.95 30.83
CA SER A 283 -10.53 -6.97 31.81
C SER A 283 -9.14 -7.57 31.58
N GLU A 284 -8.42 -7.25 30.51
CA GLU A 284 -7.08 -7.86 30.26
C GLU A 284 -5.95 -6.84 30.08
N THR A 285 -6.09 -5.66 30.68
CA THR A 285 -5.25 -4.47 30.43
C THR A 285 -3.98 -4.36 31.31
N ASN A 286 -3.29 -5.45 31.68
CA ASN A 286 -2.17 -5.36 32.65
C ASN A 286 -0.75 -5.45 32.06
N ILE A 287 -0.60 -5.43 30.74
CA ILE A 287 0.72 -5.52 30.08
C ILE A 287 1.05 -4.18 29.41
N PRO A 288 2.24 -3.58 29.65
CA PRO A 288 2.70 -2.39 28.94
C PRO A 288 2.72 -2.65 27.43
N ARG A 289 2.32 -1.65 26.63
CA ARG A 289 2.42 -1.73 25.17
C ARG A 289 3.85 -1.40 24.77
N PHE A 290 4.49 -2.28 24.02
CA PHE A 290 5.82 -2.05 23.46
C PHE A 290 5.70 -1.83 21.96
N ILE A 291 6.24 -0.71 21.49
CA ILE A 291 6.35 -0.39 20.07
C ILE A 291 7.84 -0.33 19.78
N GLU A 292 8.33 -1.24 18.94
CA GLU A 292 9.76 -1.36 18.69
C GLU A 292 10.09 -1.70 17.23
N THR A 293 11.33 -1.39 16.88
CA THR A 293 12.03 -1.85 15.68
C THR A 293 13.39 -2.40 16.09
N ASP A 294 14.22 -2.77 15.13
CA ASP A 294 15.61 -3.17 15.37
C ASP A 294 16.49 -2.02 15.90
N VAL A 295 16.06 -0.76 15.76
CA VAL A 295 16.90 0.43 16.01
C VAL A 295 16.29 1.46 16.96
N TRP A 296 15.03 1.30 17.37
CA TRP A 296 14.39 2.13 18.41
C TRP A 296 13.23 1.42 19.09
N GLU A 297 12.85 1.91 20.26
CA GLU A 297 11.69 1.43 21.03
C GLU A 297 11.01 2.56 21.80
N VAL A 298 9.73 2.35 22.14
CA VAL A 298 8.96 3.13 23.13
C VAL A 298 7.98 2.20 23.85
N SER A 299 7.79 2.46 25.14
CA SER A 299 6.81 1.75 25.96
C SER A 299 5.72 2.69 26.45
N LEU A 300 4.47 2.27 26.29
CA LEU A 300 3.28 2.97 26.77
C LEU A 300 2.63 2.17 27.89
N ASN A 301 2.20 2.87 28.94
CA ASN A 301 1.39 2.26 29.98
C ASN A 301 -0.03 1.95 29.47
N LYS A 302 -0.82 1.24 30.27
CA LYS A 302 -2.19 0.83 29.92
C LYS A 302 -3.21 1.96 29.81
N GLU A 303 -2.87 3.16 30.30
CA GLU A 303 -3.76 4.31 30.31
C GLU A 303 -3.80 5.01 28.95
N TRP A 304 -2.84 4.72 28.06
CA TRP A 304 -2.85 5.16 26.68
C TRP A 304 -3.70 4.20 25.81
N LEU A 305 -4.89 4.67 25.48
CA LEU A 305 -5.87 3.96 24.66
C LEU A 305 -5.71 4.40 23.21
N VAL A 306 -5.81 3.44 22.28
CA VAL A 306 -5.95 3.77 20.84
C VAL A 306 -7.40 4.12 20.57
N GLN A 307 -7.70 5.08 19.69
CA GLN A 307 -9.09 5.36 19.30
C GLN A 307 -9.77 4.09 18.76
N PRO A 308 -10.88 3.62 19.34
CA PRO A 308 -11.77 2.71 18.63
C PRO A 308 -12.56 3.51 17.58
N ILE A 309 -12.77 2.92 16.40
CA ILE A 309 -13.63 3.48 15.37
C ILE A 309 -15.09 3.40 15.85
N PRO A 310 -15.92 4.47 15.74
CA PRO A 310 -17.33 4.39 16.08
C PRO A 310 -18.05 3.35 15.20
N PRO A 311 -18.90 2.48 15.76
CA PRO A 311 -19.56 1.42 15.00
C PRO A 311 -20.50 1.93 13.89
N ASP A 312 -21.05 3.14 14.06
CA ASP A 312 -22.13 3.67 13.20
C ASP A 312 -21.68 4.74 12.19
N THR A 313 -20.45 5.24 12.33
CA THR A 313 -19.79 6.15 11.36
C THR A 313 -18.31 5.80 11.28
N PRO A 314 -17.94 4.71 10.59
CA PRO A 314 -16.56 4.27 10.53
C PRO A 314 -15.62 5.21 9.74
N PHE A 315 -16.14 6.29 9.17
CA PHE A 315 -15.48 7.11 8.15
C PHE A 315 -15.47 8.62 8.42
N THR A 316 -15.98 9.10 9.55
CA THR A 316 -15.88 10.53 9.91
C THR A 316 -14.84 10.74 10.99
N SER A 317 -13.57 10.59 10.60
CA SER A 317 -12.47 11.32 11.23
C SER A 317 -12.12 12.49 10.32
N THR A 318 -12.24 13.71 10.83
CA THR A 318 -11.94 14.95 10.11
C THR A 318 -10.46 15.35 10.21
N GLY A 319 -9.53 14.39 10.31
CA GLY A 319 -8.10 14.67 10.49
C GLY A 319 -7.17 13.64 9.83
N THR A 320 -6.24 14.15 9.03
CA THR A 320 -5.08 13.46 8.44
C THR A 320 -4.18 12.87 9.52
N VAL A 321 -3.78 11.59 9.46
CA VAL A 321 -2.84 11.06 10.48
C VAL A 321 -1.68 10.27 9.85
N GLU A 322 -0.50 10.89 9.86
CA GLU A 322 0.83 10.33 9.56
C GLU A 322 1.46 9.67 10.82
N GLU A 323 0.67 9.51 11.87
CA GLU A 323 1.08 9.23 13.25
C GLU A 323 0.09 8.25 13.89
N ILE A 324 0.52 7.42 14.84
CA ILE A 324 -0.38 6.62 15.66
C ILE A 324 -0.89 7.50 16.78
N ARG A 325 -2.20 7.70 16.85
CA ARG A 325 -2.87 8.54 17.86
C ARG A 325 -3.33 7.72 19.06
N PHE A 326 -2.98 8.16 20.25
CA PHE A 326 -3.45 7.62 21.52
C PHE A 326 -4.11 8.71 22.36
N PHE A 327 -5.04 8.29 23.20
CA PHE A 327 -5.76 9.10 24.17
C PHE A 327 -5.40 8.63 25.55
N TYR A 328 -5.16 9.57 26.44
CA TYR A 328 -5.05 9.23 27.84
C TYR A 328 -6.45 8.87 28.38
N LYS A 329 -6.54 7.80 29.14
CA LYS A 329 -7.78 7.24 29.69
C LYS A 329 -8.73 8.36 30.18
N PRO A 330 -9.90 8.53 29.55
CA PRO A 330 -10.84 9.55 29.98
C PRO A 330 -11.57 9.14 31.27
N ASP A 331 -11.98 10.11 32.08
CA ASP A 331 -12.73 9.90 33.33
C ASP A 331 -14.16 9.36 33.10
N GLY A 332 -14.63 9.38 31.85
CA GLY A 332 -15.92 8.83 31.43
C GLY A 332 -16.02 8.74 29.90
N TYR A 333 -16.99 7.97 29.40
CA TYR A 333 -17.16 7.72 27.96
C TYR A 333 -17.42 9.01 27.15
N ASP A 334 -18.09 10.00 27.75
CA ASP A 334 -18.45 11.28 27.12
C ASP A 334 -17.52 12.44 27.51
N ALA A 335 -16.42 12.17 28.24
CA ALA A 335 -15.49 13.21 28.66
C ALA A 335 -14.69 13.74 27.44
N PRO A 336 -14.40 15.05 27.37
CA PRO A 336 -13.54 15.60 26.34
C PRO A 336 -12.14 14.98 26.42
N ILE A 337 -11.50 14.83 25.26
CA ILE A 337 -10.11 14.39 25.19
C ILE A 337 -9.22 15.51 25.71
N GLU A 338 -8.59 15.29 26.86
CA GLU A 338 -7.68 16.27 27.45
C GLU A 338 -6.24 16.08 26.98
N LYS A 339 -5.83 14.84 26.74
CA LYS A 339 -4.43 14.47 26.47
C LYS A 339 -4.33 13.50 25.32
N GLU A 340 -3.34 13.76 24.46
CA GLU A 340 -3.10 13.02 23.24
C GLU A 340 -1.62 12.72 23.06
N LEU A 341 -1.36 11.59 22.41
CA LEU A 341 -0.03 11.18 22.03
C LEU A 341 -0.03 10.75 20.56
N PHE A 342 0.97 11.21 19.83
CA PHE A 342 1.19 10.89 18.43
C PHE A 342 2.57 10.29 18.26
N ILE A 343 2.68 9.15 17.59
CA ILE A 343 3.96 8.50 17.30
C ILE A 343 4.08 8.29 15.79
N GLY A 344 5.09 8.85 15.15
CA GLY A 344 5.31 8.70 13.71
C GLY A 344 6.77 8.55 13.33
N ALA A 345 7.03 8.12 12.09
CA ALA A 345 8.37 7.99 11.54
C ALA A 345 8.41 8.43 10.07
N TRP A 346 9.42 9.22 9.70
CA TRP A 346 9.57 9.82 8.37
C TRP A 346 11.00 9.70 7.87
N ASP A 347 11.19 9.65 6.55
CA ASP A 347 12.49 9.80 5.93
C ASP A 347 13.03 11.20 6.21
N ARG A 348 14.34 11.29 6.43
CA ARG A 348 15.01 12.57 6.64
C ARG A 348 15.04 13.30 5.31
N PRO A 349 14.53 14.53 5.17
CA PRO A 349 14.71 15.28 3.93
C PRO A 349 16.18 15.66 3.76
N GLU A 350 16.58 15.97 2.51
CA GLU A 350 17.89 16.55 2.22
C GLU A 350 19.10 15.70 2.67
N GLN A 351 18.97 14.37 2.69
CA GLN A 351 20.01 13.46 3.17
C GLN A 351 21.34 13.61 2.41
N GLU A 352 21.26 13.93 1.12
CA GLU A 352 22.40 14.11 0.22
C GLU A 352 23.14 15.45 0.46
N THR A 353 22.47 16.44 1.05
CA THR A 353 22.96 17.82 1.16
C THR A 353 23.14 18.30 2.60
N MET A 354 22.54 17.61 3.57
CA MET A 354 22.57 17.96 4.99
C MET A 354 22.97 16.75 5.82
N SER A 355 23.88 16.93 6.78
CA SER A 355 24.20 15.86 7.73
C SER A 355 23.07 15.67 8.74
N ARG A 356 22.98 14.48 9.32
CA ARG A 356 22.03 14.15 10.40
C ARG A 356 22.06 15.18 11.53
N GLN A 357 23.25 15.57 11.99
CA GLN A 357 23.43 16.53 13.08
C GLN A 357 22.86 17.91 12.72
N LYS A 358 23.17 18.42 11.52
CA LYS A 358 22.62 19.70 11.03
C LYS A 358 21.10 19.64 10.86
N TYR A 359 20.58 18.50 10.42
CA TYR A 359 19.14 18.32 10.32
C TYR A 359 18.46 18.34 11.69
N ALA A 360 19.04 17.66 12.70
CA ALA A 360 18.54 17.68 14.07
C ALA A 360 18.49 19.11 14.66
N GLU A 361 19.47 19.96 14.35
CA GLU A 361 19.44 21.37 14.73
C GLU A 361 18.34 22.15 13.99
N SER A 362 18.18 21.90 12.68
CA SER A 362 17.15 22.59 11.88
C SER A 362 15.73 22.21 12.25
N ILE A 363 15.47 20.93 12.56
CA ILE A 363 14.11 20.45 12.83
C ILE A 363 13.59 21.03 14.14
N LEU A 364 14.45 21.34 15.12
CA LEU A 364 14.04 22.02 16.34
C LEU A 364 13.37 23.37 16.06
N GLN A 365 13.93 24.16 15.13
CA GLN A 365 13.38 25.46 14.73
C GLN A 365 12.05 25.29 13.99
N VAL A 366 11.97 24.28 13.13
CA VAL A 366 10.76 23.92 12.38
C VAL A 366 9.65 23.51 13.34
N LEU A 367 9.94 22.66 14.32
CA LEU A 367 8.99 22.23 15.34
C LEU A 367 8.47 23.42 16.14
N ALA A 368 9.35 24.32 16.61
CA ALA A 368 8.93 25.50 17.37
C ALA A 368 7.97 26.45 16.59
N SER A 369 7.87 26.32 15.27
CA SER A 369 7.12 27.22 14.39
C SER A 369 5.85 26.60 13.76
N ASN A 370 5.67 25.27 13.84
CA ASN A 370 4.68 24.54 13.03
C ASN A 370 3.50 23.93 13.80
N TYR A 371 3.31 24.30 15.06
CA TYR A 371 2.17 23.83 15.87
C TYR A 371 0.98 24.80 15.80
N PRO A 372 -0.22 24.38 16.27
CA PRO A 372 -1.42 25.21 16.19
C PRO A 372 -1.17 26.64 16.65
N LEU A 373 -1.87 27.59 16.02
CA LEU A 373 -1.78 29.00 16.38
C LEU A 373 -2.00 29.13 17.90
N ALA A 374 -0.99 29.64 18.60
CA ALA A 374 -1.11 29.98 20.01
C ALA A 374 -2.26 30.97 20.20
N GLN A 375 -3.02 30.81 21.28
CA GLN A 375 -4.02 31.80 21.68
C GLN A 375 -3.34 33.06 22.23
N SER A 376 -2.21 32.90 22.93
CA SER A 376 -1.38 34.00 23.41
C SER A 376 0.00 33.98 22.75
N GLU A 377 0.92 33.16 23.28
CA GLU A 377 2.30 33.04 22.79
C GLU A 377 2.92 31.74 23.30
N TRP A 378 3.63 31.02 22.44
CA TRP A 378 4.38 29.84 22.81
C TRP A 378 5.61 30.20 23.65
N SER A 379 5.62 29.77 24.92
CA SER A 379 6.78 29.87 25.81
C SER A 379 7.53 28.54 25.84
N ASN A 380 8.85 28.57 25.67
CA ASN A 380 9.69 27.37 25.75
C ASN A 380 9.91 26.96 27.21
N VAL A 381 9.55 25.72 27.55
CA VAL A 381 9.88 25.09 28.83
C VAL A 381 11.27 24.46 28.76
N GLU A 382 11.50 23.68 27.71
CA GLU A 382 12.79 23.07 27.42
C GLU A 382 12.96 22.94 25.90
N SER A 383 14.20 23.10 25.43
CA SER A 383 14.59 22.68 24.10
C SER A 383 16.05 22.23 24.13
N LYS A 384 16.34 21.10 23.49
CA LYS A 384 17.71 20.59 23.39
C LYS A 384 17.90 19.70 22.18
N VAL A 385 19.16 19.61 21.74
CA VAL A 385 19.63 18.66 20.74
C VAL A 385 20.85 17.95 21.30
N ASP A 386 20.77 16.62 21.37
CA ASP A 386 21.86 15.76 21.81
C ASP A 386 22.35 14.92 20.63
N HIS A 387 23.65 14.91 20.36
CA HIS A 387 24.24 14.14 19.27
C HIS A 387 24.94 12.88 19.79
N PHE A 388 24.61 11.74 19.20
CA PHE A 388 25.25 10.45 19.40
C PHE A 388 25.94 10.02 18.11
N GLU A 389 26.69 8.91 18.13
CA GLU A 389 27.43 8.43 16.96
C GLU A 389 26.50 8.06 15.81
N GLU A 390 25.43 7.30 16.08
CA GLU A 390 24.52 6.77 15.06
C GLU A 390 23.20 7.54 14.92
N TYR A 391 22.87 8.39 15.89
CA TYR A 391 21.62 9.15 15.92
C TYR A 391 21.79 10.54 16.56
N SER A 392 20.72 11.32 16.57
CA SER A 392 20.61 12.56 17.35
C SER A 392 19.23 12.62 17.96
N VAL A 393 19.11 13.22 19.14
CA VAL A 393 17.84 13.38 19.84
C VAL A 393 17.50 14.85 19.89
N VAL A 394 16.30 15.20 19.48
CA VAL A 394 15.75 16.56 19.59
C VAL A 394 14.62 16.51 20.60
N TYR A 395 14.60 17.46 21.52
CA TYR A 395 13.53 17.62 22.48
C TYR A 395 13.02 19.05 22.45
N LEU A 396 11.70 19.22 22.48
CA LEU A 396 11.02 20.50 22.52
C LEU A 396 9.81 20.38 23.44
N ASP A 397 9.71 21.25 24.45
CA ASP A 397 8.57 21.34 25.37
C ASP A 397 8.14 22.80 25.42
N GLN A 398 6.88 23.07 25.07
CA GLN A 398 6.33 24.42 24.96
C GLN A 398 4.95 24.48 25.62
N ILE A 399 4.63 25.66 26.14
CA ILE A 399 3.32 25.97 26.73
C ILE A 399 2.75 27.26 26.13
N ASP A 400 1.44 27.31 25.99
CA ASP A 400 0.68 28.51 25.67
C ASP A 400 -0.30 28.79 26.82
N GLN A 401 -0.25 30.01 27.37
CA GLN A 401 -1.13 30.42 28.45
C GLN A 401 -2.50 30.80 27.87
N GLN A 402 -3.52 30.03 28.24
CA GLN A 402 -4.91 30.29 27.89
C GLN A 402 -5.64 30.95 29.06
N GLU A 403 -6.88 31.37 28.86
CA GLU A 403 -7.67 32.11 29.87
C GLU A 403 -7.85 31.31 31.18
N PHE A 404 -7.95 29.98 31.11
CA PHE A 404 -8.30 29.12 32.24
C PHE A 404 -7.31 27.98 32.52
N ASN A 405 -6.34 27.73 31.64
CA ASN A 405 -5.44 26.57 31.67
C ASN A 405 -4.17 26.86 30.84
N LEU A 406 -3.22 25.92 30.87
CA LEU A 406 -2.13 25.85 29.90
C LEU A 406 -2.50 24.85 28.80
N PHE A 407 -2.07 25.16 27.57
CA PHE A 407 -1.94 24.17 26.53
C PHE A 407 -0.46 23.82 26.39
N ARG A 408 -0.12 22.55 26.63
CA ARG A 408 1.26 22.07 26.55
C ARG A 408 1.46 21.16 25.35
N ILE A 409 2.59 21.32 24.67
CA ILE A 409 3.07 20.43 23.62
C ILE A 409 4.50 20.03 23.95
N ALA A 410 4.73 18.74 24.12
CA ALA A 410 6.06 18.16 24.33
C ALA A 410 6.39 17.17 23.21
N ILE A 411 7.59 17.25 22.67
CA ILE A 411 8.01 16.51 21.48
C ILE A 411 9.40 15.95 21.72
N LYS A 412 9.58 14.68 21.38
CA LYS A 412 10.90 14.06 21.28
C LYS A 412 11.06 13.48 19.88
N VAL A 413 12.18 13.74 19.24
CA VAL A 413 12.56 13.18 17.94
C VAL A 413 13.87 12.42 18.08
N ILE A 414 13.94 11.23 17.51
CA ILE A 414 15.19 10.51 17.27
C ILE A 414 15.49 10.58 15.78
N VAL A 415 16.56 11.26 15.42
CA VAL A 415 17.02 11.45 14.05
C VAL A 415 18.15 10.47 13.75
N PHE A 416 17.92 9.55 12.82
CA PHE A 416 18.91 8.65 12.25
C PHE A 416 19.44 9.19 10.92
N GLU A 417 20.41 8.48 10.34
CA GLU A 417 21.06 8.94 9.10
C GLU A 417 20.08 9.14 7.94
N ARG A 418 19.06 8.26 7.84
CA ARG A 418 18.10 8.24 6.71
C ARG A 418 16.66 8.56 7.09
N PHE A 419 16.34 8.60 8.37
CA PHE A 419 14.96 8.77 8.82
C PHE A 419 14.94 9.37 10.23
N PHE A 420 13.78 9.80 10.69
CA PHE A 420 13.57 10.22 12.07
C PHE A 420 12.25 9.68 12.60
N VAL A 421 12.15 9.53 13.92
CA VAL A 421 10.96 9.08 14.64
C VAL A 421 10.57 10.17 15.62
N LYS A 422 9.29 10.56 15.66
CA LYS A 422 8.78 11.62 16.52
C LYS A 422 7.70 11.06 17.44
N VAL A 423 7.76 11.45 18.69
CA VAL A 423 6.68 11.32 19.67
C VAL A 423 6.24 12.72 20.03
N THR A 424 4.96 13.04 19.83
CA THR A 424 4.33 14.31 20.22
C THR A 424 3.31 14.02 21.30
N PHE A 425 3.41 14.69 22.43
CA PHE A 425 2.42 14.68 23.51
C PHE A 425 1.75 16.05 23.56
N MET A 426 0.43 16.07 23.62
CA MET A 426 -0.39 17.28 23.69
C MET A 426 -1.30 17.19 24.90
N ASP A 427 -1.32 18.22 25.74
CA ASP A 427 -2.20 18.36 26.89
C ASP A 427 -2.97 19.67 26.77
N TYR A 428 -4.20 19.56 26.27
CA TYR A 428 -5.07 20.71 25.98
C TYR A 428 -5.59 21.38 27.26
N TRP A 429 -5.51 20.70 28.40
CA TRP A 429 -6.02 21.20 29.67
C TRP A 429 -5.03 20.95 30.83
N CYS A 430 -3.83 21.52 30.69
CA CYS A 430 -2.79 21.44 31.70
C CYS A 430 -3.03 22.50 32.80
N ASN A 431 -3.44 22.07 33.99
CA ASN A 431 -3.58 22.97 35.15
C ASN A 431 -2.25 23.14 35.91
N ASP A 432 -1.43 22.09 35.92
CA ASP A 432 -0.10 22.07 36.49
C ASP A 432 0.88 21.38 35.53
N LEU A 433 2.00 22.05 35.29
CA LEU A 433 3.06 21.54 34.42
C LEU A 433 3.69 20.27 34.99
N SER A 434 3.82 20.18 36.32
CA SER A 434 4.43 19.01 36.97
C SER A 434 3.56 17.76 36.81
N GLU A 435 2.25 17.86 37.01
CA GLU A 435 1.30 16.75 36.74
C GLU A 435 1.35 16.29 35.27
N SER A 436 1.37 17.23 34.32
CA SER A 436 1.49 16.92 32.89
C SER A 436 2.82 16.20 32.57
N GLN A 437 3.90 16.62 33.21
CA GLN A 437 5.23 16.01 33.06
C GLN A 437 5.30 14.60 33.68
N GLU A 438 4.63 14.34 34.80
CA GLU A 438 4.55 13.00 35.40
C GLU A 438 3.93 11.97 34.44
N ILE A 439 2.99 12.42 33.60
CA ILE A 439 2.35 11.57 32.57
C ILE A 439 3.25 11.40 31.34
N SER A 440 3.86 12.49 30.84
CA SER A 440 4.62 12.46 29.58
C SER A 440 6.04 11.88 29.73
N ASN A 441 6.71 12.13 30.87
CA ASN A 441 8.11 11.78 31.06
C ASN A 441 8.40 10.27 30.98
N PRO A 442 7.56 9.36 31.53
CA PRO A 442 7.76 7.93 31.35
C PRO A 442 7.80 7.49 29.87
N ILE A 443 6.99 8.13 29.01
CA ILE A 443 6.94 7.86 27.57
C ILE A 443 8.23 8.35 26.90
N PHE A 444 8.63 9.58 27.19
CA PHE A 444 9.87 10.13 26.61
C PHE A 444 11.13 9.43 27.12
N ASN A 445 11.12 8.92 28.34
CA ASN A 445 12.21 8.14 28.91
C ASN A 445 12.29 6.73 28.31
N SER A 446 11.14 6.12 27.98
CA SER A 446 11.10 4.82 27.30
C SER A 446 11.40 4.93 25.81
N PHE A 447 11.15 6.10 25.19
CA PHE A 447 11.46 6.36 23.78
C PHE A 447 12.95 6.57 23.54
N LYS A 448 13.65 5.56 23.01
CA LYS A 448 15.11 5.59 22.80
C LYS A 448 15.53 4.80 21.56
N ALA A 449 16.72 5.09 21.06
CA ALA A 449 17.41 4.25 20.09
C ALA A 449 17.96 2.99 20.79
N LYS A 450 18.06 1.87 20.06
CA LYS A 450 18.59 0.61 20.57
C LYS A 450 20.10 0.50 20.40
#